data_AF-A0A0D0VIP9-F1
#
_entry.id   AF-A0A0D0VIP9-F1
#
_cell.length_a   1.000
_cell.length_b   1.000
_cell.length_c   1.000
_cell.angle_alpha   90.00
_cell.angle_beta   90.00
_cell.angle_gamma   90.00
#
_symmetry.space_group_name_H-M   'P 1'
#
loop_
_entity.id
_entity.type
_entity.pdbx_description
1 polymer ?
#
loop_
_entity_poly.entity_id
_entity_poly.type
_entity_poly.pdbx_seq_one_letter_code
_entity_poly.pdbx_strand_id
1 'polypeptide(L)'
;MIWLEVAIVATQTIQRAIVVPLRATARRGGSLGNDVGAVVREVVVVVAVAALSACGAVAGPPADSGPAPPVTRTAGTPAVESGWTSCAVDAPEAFAGPLTEALTLPRLGTGFAATAAVLCRQEPTRRPDGGTDLVLTEGRSTELTGLLAALRLPDGGPTTDACTLELPSVPNLLLFDVSGRWIRPGLPVDGCGKPLPEVQQAVRSLRLSITFRTVVREIESAGAAASGCGQSWSDMVATEAGQQGSRPPVGRIVPPFPPTTPLRLCVFRVPTGQQGGSKPAGSFAYGRSLPPSEREALLPVLAALPPAGRCVGAADRFAVLRASDGTGGELYVELDHCRRVLVSPSVGPPTLAQADEPLLELLAR
;
A
#
# COMPACT_ATOMS: atom_id res chain seq x y z
N MET A 1 5.48 -8.84 -8.91
CA MET A 1 6.41 -9.04 -7.78
C MET A 1 7.36 -7.84 -7.56
N ILE A 2 6.83 -6.60 -7.66
CA ILE A 2 7.52 -5.33 -7.36
C ILE A 2 6.71 -4.50 -6.34
N TRP A 3 5.45 -4.88 -6.11
CA TRP A 3 4.53 -4.20 -5.18
C TRP A 3 4.83 -4.45 -3.68
N LEU A 4 5.71 -5.40 -3.33
CA LEU A 4 6.07 -5.67 -1.93
C LEU A 4 7.40 -5.00 -1.49
N GLU A 5 8.26 -4.56 -2.41
CA GLU A 5 9.55 -3.95 -2.03
C GLU A 5 9.42 -2.48 -1.62
N VAL A 6 8.40 -1.76 -2.10
CA VAL A 6 8.18 -0.36 -1.70
C VAL A 6 7.76 -0.25 -0.22
N ALA A 7 7.19 -1.30 0.37
CA ALA A 7 6.82 -1.34 1.78
C ALA A 7 7.99 -1.69 2.73
N ILE A 8 9.08 -2.31 2.23
CA ILE A 8 10.19 -2.80 3.07
C ILE A 8 11.36 -1.80 3.14
N VAL A 9 11.55 -0.95 2.14
CA VAL A 9 12.66 0.04 2.13
C VAL A 9 12.43 1.18 3.15
N ALA A 10 11.19 1.41 3.59
CA ALA A 10 10.89 2.42 4.61
C ALA A 10 11.36 2.02 6.03
N THR A 11 11.57 0.73 6.32
CA THR A 11 11.86 0.22 7.68
C THR A 11 13.35 0.03 7.98
N GLN A 12 14.23 -0.04 6.98
CA GLN A 12 15.66 -0.32 7.19
C GLN A 12 16.57 0.90 7.40
N THR A 13 16.06 2.13 7.23
CA THR A 13 16.88 3.35 7.35
C THR A 13 17.09 3.83 8.80
N ILE A 14 16.42 3.22 9.79
CA ILE A 14 16.46 3.66 11.20
C ILE A 14 17.53 2.93 12.05
N GLN A 15 18.12 1.83 11.57
CA GLN A 15 19.07 1.02 12.37
C GLN A 15 20.57 1.33 12.18
N ARG A 16 20.94 2.39 11.45
CA ARG A 16 22.35 2.80 11.29
C ARG A 16 22.64 4.17 11.91
N ALA A 17 22.46 4.28 13.22
CA ALA A 17 23.17 5.26 14.04
C ALA A 17 23.31 4.69 15.46
N ILE A 18 24.54 4.73 15.99
CA ILE A 18 25.03 4.27 17.31
C ILE A 18 25.95 3.04 17.18
N VAL A 19 27.15 3.30 16.64
CA VAL A 19 28.37 2.64 17.10
C VAL A 19 29.38 3.77 17.32
N VAL A 20 29.57 4.17 18.57
CA VAL A 20 30.65 5.05 19.00
C VAL A 20 31.91 4.20 19.10
N PRO A 21 32.99 4.47 18.35
CA PRO A 21 34.25 3.81 18.59
C PRO A 21 34.96 4.50 19.76
N LEU A 22 35.06 3.80 20.89
CA LEU A 22 36.02 4.12 21.96
C LEU A 22 37.43 3.95 21.39
N ARG A 23 38.11 5.07 21.10
CA ARG A 23 39.54 5.09 20.83
C ARG A 23 40.29 4.94 22.14
N ALA A 24 40.89 3.77 22.36
CA ALA A 24 41.90 3.57 23.38
C ALA A 24 43.23 4.18 22.90
N THR A 25 43.63 5.31 23.47
CA THR A 25 44.98 5.86 23.36
C THR A 25 45.88 5.22 24.42
N ALA A 26 46.83 4.40 23.98
CA ALA A 26 47.94 3.94 24.81
C ALA A 26 48.99 5.04 24.94
N ARG A 27 49.36 5.43 26.18
CA ARG A 27 50.59 6.16 26.46
C ARG A 27 51.27 5.59 27.70
N ARG A 28 52.56 5.28 27.54
CA ARG A 28 53.50 4.80 28.56
C ARG A 28 53.82 5.89 29.59
N GLY A 29 54.06 5.47 30.84
CA GLY A 29 55.26 5.89 31.59
C GLY A 29 55.06 6.45 33.00
N GLY A 30 55.42 5.64 34.00
CA GLY A 30 55.88 6.01 35.36
C GLY A 30 54.81 6.48 36.36
N SER A 31 54.91 6.32 37.67
CA SER A 31 55.86 5.67 38.58
C SER A 31 55.25 5.79 40.00
N LEU A 32 55.38 4.73 40.81
CA LEU A 32 55.37 4.66 42.28
C LEU A 32 54.18 5.20 43.11
N GLY A 33 53.62 4.34 43.98
CA GLY A 33 52.94 4.80 45.20
C GLY A 33 51.86 3.88 45.78
N ASN A 34 52.29 2.86 46.52
CA ASN A 34 51.71 2.23 47.72
C ASN A 34 50.19 2.03 47.90
N ASP A 35 49.88 0.75 48.07
CA ASP A 35 49.18 0.12 49.22
C ASP A 35 47.66 0.18 49.40
N VAL A 36 47.21 -0.98 49.89
CA VAL A 36 45.99 -1.34 50.62
C VAL A 36 44.73 -1.68 49.82
N GLY A 37 44.67 -2.95 49.42
CA GLY A 37 43.68 -3.91 49.93
C GLY A 37 42.18 -3.58 49.74
N ALA A 38 41.54 -4.25 48.78
CA ALA A 38 40.11 -4.57 48.87
C ALA A 38 39.78 -5.80 48.02
N VAL A 39 39.70 -6.94 48.71
CA VAL A 39 38.74 -8.04 48.56
C VAL A 39 38.07 -8.18 47.18
N VAL A 40 38.60 -9.13 46.40
CA VAL A 40 37.89 -9.77 45.27
C VAL A 40 36.70 -10.53 45.85
N ARG A 41 35.49 -10.07 45.58
CA ARG A 41 34.26 -10.83 45.83
C ARG A 41 33.60 -11.11 44.49
N GLU A 42 33.83 -12.32 43.99
CA GLU A 42 33.10 -12.89 42.88
C GLU A 42 31.61 -12.88 43.18
N VAL A 43 30.84 -12.16 42.37
CA VAL A 43 29.39 -12.29 42.31
C VAL A 43 29.08 -13.03 41.02
N VAL A 44 28.93 -14.35 41.14
CA VAL A 44 28.35 -15.20 40.10
C VAL A 44 26.86 -14.86 40.03
N VAL A 45 26.47 -14.05 39.04
CA VAL A 45 25.06 -13.80 38.74
C VAL A 45 24.56 -14.94 37.83
N VAL A 46 23.88 -15.90 38.44
CA VAL A 46 23.06 -16.88 37.72
C VAL A 46 21.78 -16.17 37.25
N VAL A 47 21.72 -15.75 35.99
CA VAL A 47 20.47 -15.31 35.37
C VAL A 47 19.71 -16.54 34.89
N ALA A 48 18.71 -16.95 35.67
CA ALA A 48 17.74 -17.96 35.29
C ALA A 48 16.84 -17.40 34.17
N VAL A 49 16.90 -18.03 33.00
CA VAL A 49 15.98 -17.83 31.88
C VAL A 49 14.67 -18.54 32.22
N ALA A 50 13.67 -17.80 32.71
CA ALA A 50 12.31 -18.33 32.87
C ALA A 50 11.27 -17.19 32.91
N ALA A 51 10.82 -16.73 31.74
CA ALA A 51 9.54 -16.04 31.58
C ALA A 51 9.13 -16.01 30.08
N LEU A 52 8.78 -17.16 29.52
CA LEU A 52 8.02 -17.27 28.27
C LEU A 52 6.77 -18.10 28.55
N SER A 53 5.79 -17.50 29.22
CA SER A 53 4.47 -18.12 29.40
C SER A 53 3.45 -17.06 29.82
N ALA A 54 2.81 -16.38 28.86
CA ALA A 54 1.43 -15.89 28.97
C ALA A 54 1.03 -15.03 27.74
N CYS A 55 0.91 -15.68 26.57
CA CYS A 55 -0.06 -15.25 25.57
C CYS A 55 -0.98 -16.44 25.31
N GLY A 56 -1.84 -16.74 26.29
CA GLY A 56 -2.96 -17.65 26.11
C GLY A 56 -4.03 -16.96 25.28
N ALA A 57 -3.83 -16.89 23.96
CA ALA A 57 -4.93 -16.67 23.06
C ALA A 57 -5.85 -17.88 23.17
N VAL A 58 -7.12 -17.63 23.46
CA VAL A 58 -8.18 -18.63 23.37
C VAL A 58 -8.21 -19.08 21.91
N ALA A 59 -7.58 -20.23 21.64
CA ALA A 59 -7.72 -20.91 20.37
C ALA A 59 -9.19 -21.32 20.27
N GLY A 60 -9.96 -20.57 19.47
CA GLY A 60 -11.12 -21.16 18.83
C GLY A 60 -10.68 -22.44 18.12
N PRO A 61 -11.59 -23.41 17.90
CA PRO A 61 -11.25 -24.59 17.11
C PRO A 61 -10.55 -24.12 15.83
N PRO A 62 -9.45 -24.77 15.40
CA PRO A 62 -8.79 -24.41 14.16
C PRO A 62 -9.88 -24.35 13.10
N ALA A 63 -10.01 -23.19 12.44
CA ALA A 63 -10.83 -23.11 11.24
C ALA A 63 -10.38 -24.28 10.37
N ASP A 64 -11.31 -25.15 9.97
CA ASP A 64 -11.02 -26.32 9.14
C ASP A 64 -10.12 -25.86 8.01
N SER A 65 -8.83 -26.18 8.11
CA SER A 65 -7.84 -26.05 7.06
C SER A 65 -8.10 -27.18 6.07
N GLY A 66 -9.32 -27.18 5.53
CA GLY A 66 -9.70 -28.04 4.44
C GLY A 66 -8.79 -27.74 3.25
N PRO A 67 -8.56 -28.74 2.38
CA PRO A 67 -7.83 -28.52 1.14
C PRO A 67 -8.39 -27.32 0.40
N ALA A 68 -7.52 -26.51 -0.20
CA ALA A 68 -7.96 -25.42 -1.08
C ALA A 68 -8.88 -26.01 -2.16
N PRO A 69 -10.04 -25.38 -2.44
CA PRO A 69 -10.94 -25.88 -3.45
C PRO A 69 -10.21 -25.95 -4.81
N PRO A 70 -10.35 -27.06 -5.55
CA PRO A 70 -9.65 -27.21 -6.82
C PRO A 70 -10.11 -26.14 -7.81
N VAL A 71 -9.16 -25.54 -8.53
CA VAL A 71 -9.46 -24.61 -9.62
C VAL A 71 -10.15 -25.39 -10.73
N THR A 72 -11.42 -25.07 -10.97
CA THR A 72 -12.18 -25.71 -12.06
C THR A 72 -11.80 -25.06 -13.38
N ARG A 73 -11.12 -25.82 -14.23
CA ARG A 73 -10.69 -25.36 -15.56
C ARG A 73 -11.80 -25.53 -16.59
N THR A 74 -11.95 -24.55 -17.47
CA THR A 74 -12.76 -24.65 -18.68
C THR A 74 -12.15 -25.69 -19.61
N ALA A 75 -12.93 -26.68 -20.02
CA ALA A 75 -12.48 -27.71 -20.94
C ALA A 75 -12.32 -27.16 -22.38
N GLY A 76 -11.49 -27.82 -23.18
CA GLY A 76 -11.33 -27.53 -24.61
C GLY A 76 -10.00 -26.87 -24.97
N THR A 77 -10.01 -26.13 -26.07
CA THR A 77 -8.86 -25.37 -26.57
C THR A 77 -9.05 -23.87 -26.30
N PRO A 78 -7.97 -23.09 -26.13
CA PRO A 78 -8.07 -21.64 -26.02
C PRO A 78 -8.86 -21.02 -27.18
N ALA A 79 -9.69 -20.01 -26.90
CA ALA A 79 -10.41 -19.28 -27.91
C ALA A 79 -9.42 -18.50 -28.80
N VAL A 80 -9.55 -18.66 -30.12
CA VAL A 80 -8.73 -17.98 -31.11
C VAL A 80 -9.44 -16.74 -31.60
N GLU A 81 -8.81 -15.60 -31.40
CA GLU A 81 -9.31 -14.28 -31.77
C GLU A 81 -8.50 -13.69 -32.93
N SER A 82 -9.08 -12.68 -33.59
CA SER A 82 -8.47 -11.98 -34.72
C SER A 82 -8.69 -10.48 -34.57
N GLY A 83 -7.91 -9.67 -35.29
CA GLY A 83 -8.07 -8.21 -35.26
C GLY A 83 -7.45 -7.55 -34.03
N TRP A 84 -6.27 -8.02 -33.59
CA TRP A 84 -5.53 -7.34 -32.53
C TRP A 84 -5.15 -5.91 -32.91
N THR A 85 -5.49 -4.98 -32.03
CA THR A 85 -5.16 -3.57 -32.09
C THR A 85 -4.06 -3.22 -31.09
N SER A 86 -4.30 -3.42 -29.79
CA SER A 86 -3.33 -3.11 -28.73
C SER A 86 -3.78 -3.63 -27.37
N CYS A 87 -2.84 -3.65 -26.41
CA CYS A 87 -3.17 -3.92 -25.01
C CYS A 87 -4.27 -3.01 -24.44
N ALA A 88 -4.39 -1.76 -24.91
CA ALA A 88 -5.38 -0.83 -24.39
C ALA A 88 -6.82 -1.16 -24.82
N VAL A 89 -6.97 -1.85 -25.95
CA VAL A 89 -8.27 -2.10 -26.60
C VAL A 89 -8.72 -3.54 -26.39
N ASP A 90 -7.86 -4.50 -26.69
CA ASP A 90 -8.24 -5.92 -26.79
C ASP A 90 -7.83 -6.73 -25.55
N ALA A 91 -6.92 -6.19 -24.74
CA ALA A 91 -6.54 -6.78 -23.46
C ALA A 91 -6.54 -5.75 -22.33
N PRO A 92 -7.62 -4.96 -22.16
CA PRO A 92 -7.66 -3.93 -21.13
C PRO A 92 -7.51 -4.62 -19.77
N GLU A 93 -6.44 -4.30 -19.05
CA GLU A 93 -6.36 -4.72 -17.66
C GLU A 93 -7.49 -4.03 -16.91
N ALA A 94 -8.40 -4.82 -16.34
CA ALA A 94 -9.38 -4.29 -15.40
C ALA A 94 -8.58 -3.77 -14.21
N PHE A 95 -8.46 -2.44 -14.12
CA PHE A 95 -7.77 -1.70 -13.06
C PHE A 95 -8.23 -2.05 -11.63
N ALA A 96 -9.29 -2.84 -11.48
CA ALA A 96 -9.93 -3.22 -10.23
C ALA A 96 -10.30 -4.72 -10.15
N GLY A 97 -9.72 -5.58 -11.01
CA GLY A 97 -10.03 -7.01 -11.03
C GLY A 97 -8.79 -7.87 -11.14
N PRO A 98 -8.68 -8.99 -10.40
CA PRO A 98 -7.63 -9.96 -10.67
C PRO A 98 -7.78 -10.46 -12.11
N LEU A 99 -6.70 -10.54 -12.88
CA LEU A 99 -6.65 -11.28 -14.14
C LEU A 99 -6.70 -12.80 -13.89
N THR A 100 -7.47 -13.24 -12.89
CA THR A 100 -7.56 -14.65 -12.46
C THR A 100 -8.27 -15.52 -13.48
N GLU A 101 -8.93 -14.93 -14.48
CA GLU A 101 -9.56 -15.69 -15.56
C GLU A 101 -8.56 -16.64 -16.24
N ALA A 102 -7.31 -16.21 -16.44
CA ALA A 102 -6.30 -17.09 -17.05
C ALA A 102 -5.98 -18.33 -16.20
N LEU A 103 -6.34 -18.37 -14.92
CA LEU A 103 -6.20 -19.57 -14.07
C LEU A 103 -7.24 -20.64 -14.43
N THR A 104 -8.40 -20.25 -14.97
CA THR A 104 -9.51 -21.14 -15.32
C THR A 104 -9.67 -21.36 -16.83
N LEU A 105 -8.99 -20.59 -17.68
CA LEU A 105 -9.02 -20.77 -19.14
C LEU A 105 -8.45 -22.13 -19.59
N PRO A 106 -8.76 -22.61 -20.80
CA PRO A 106 -8.15 -23.83 -21.34
C PRO A 106 -6.62 -23.73 -21.47
N ARG A 107 -5.89 -24.80 -21.15
CA ARG A 107 -4.42 -24.83 -21.26
C ARG A 107 -3.96 -24.76 -22.72
N LEU A 108 -2.72 -24.33 -22.91
CA LEU A 108 -2.07 -24.38 -24.21
C LEU A 108 -1.83 -25.84 -24.64
N GLY A 109 -2.51 -26.27 -25.70
CA GLY A 109 -2.22 -27.53 -26.38
C GLY A 109 -1.09 -27.41 -27.42
N THR A 110 -1.04 -28.36 -28.35
CA THR A 110 -0.13 -28.34 -29.50
C THR A 110 -0.76 -27.74 -30.76
N GLY A 111 -2.08 -27.51 -30.77
CA GLY A 111 -2.83 -27.04 -31.94
C GLY A 111 -2.67 -25.56 -32.30
N PHE A 112 -2.05 -24.75 -31.42
CA PHE A 112 -1.77 -23.34 -31.69
C PHE A 112 -0.26 -23.11 -31.81
N ALA A 113 0.21 -22.87 -33.04
CA ALA A 113 1.61 -22.64 -33.35
C ALA A 113 2.00 -21.18 -33.06
N ALA A 114 2.22 -20.86 -31.79
CA ALA A 114 2.62 -19.53 -31.37
C ALA A 114 4.00 -19.15 -31.93
N THR A 115 4.08 -18.00 -32.59
CA THR A 115 5.30 -17.39 -33.15
C THR A 115 5.70 -16.09 -32.46
N ALA A 116 4.76 -15.45 -31.75
CA ALA A 116 5.06 -14.32 -30.88
C ALA A 116 4.23 -14.37 -29.59
N ALA A 117 4.71 -13.63 -28.58
CA ALA A 117 3.99 -13.37 -27.35
C ALA A 117 3.91 -11.86 -27.12
N VAL A 118 2.76 -11.41 -26.62
CA VAL A 118 2.55 -10.05 -26.14
C VAL A 118 2.36 -10.11 -24.63
N LEU A 119 3.09 -9.27 -23.90
CA LEU A 119 2.88 -9.04 -22.48
C LEU A 119 2.43 -7.59 -22.28
N CYS A 120 1.18 -7.44 -21.85
CA CYS A 120 0.64 -6.17 -21.40
C CYS A 120 0.99 -5.98 -19.93
N ARG A 121 1.48 -4.78 -19.56
CA ARG A 121 1.79 -4.43 -18.18
C ARG A 121 1.38 -3.01 -17.88
N GLN A 122 0.74 -2.80 -16.73
CA GLN A 122 0.60 -1.47 -16.16
C GLN A 122 1.51 -1.31 -14.95
N GLU A 123 2.43 -0.34 -15.01
CA GLU A 123 3.45 -0.12 -13.98
C GLU A 123 3.49 1.34 -13.54
N PRO A 124 3.59 1.62 -12.23
CA PRO A 124 3.86 2.97 -11.75
C PRO A 124 5.22 3.44 -12.27
N THR A 125 5.24 4.56 -12.99
CA THR A 125 6.45 5.20 -13.49
C THR A 125 6.57 6.57 -12.86
N ARG A 126 7.70 6.83 -12.20
CA ARG A 126 8.02 8.16 -11.66
C ARG A 126 8.41 9.11 -12.81
N ARG A 127 7.81 10.29 -12.82
CA ARG A 127 8.14 11.41 -13.71
C ARG A 127 9.32 12.22 -13.18
N PRO A 128 10.02 12.97 -14.04
CA PRO A 128 11.11 13.87 -13.60
C PRO A 128 10.69 14.96 -12.62
N ASP A 129 9.42 15.36 -12.62
CA ASP A 129 8.85 16.36 -11.70
C ASP A 129 8.49 15.78 -10.31
N GLY A 130 8.72 14.49 -10.10
CA GLY A 130 8.43 13.79 -8.85
C GLY A 130 7.06 13.11 -8.80
N GLY A 131 6.14 13.43 -9.72
CA GLY A 131 4.86 12.75 -9.81
C GLY A 131 4.98 11.29 -10.28
N THR A 132 3.88 10.54 -10.19
CA THR A 132 3.82 9.14 -10.59
C THR A 132 2.63 8.91 -11.52
N ASP A 133 2.88 8.31 -12.68
CA ASP A 133 1.86 7.87 -13.63
C ASP A 133 1.70 6.36 -13.58
N LEU A 134 0.50 5.84 -13.82
CA LEU A 134 0.37 4.45 -14.26
C LEU A 134 0.52 4.39 -15.76
N VAL A 135 1.52 3.62 -16.20
CA VAL A 135 1.88 3.51 -17.62
C VAL A 135 1.60 2.12 -18.12
N LEU A 136 0.79 2.02 -19.17
CA LEU A 136 0.57 0.79 -19.91
C LEU A 136 1.71 0.60 -20.91
N THR A 137 2.30 -0.59 -20.90
CA THR A 137 3.38 -1.00 -21.78
C THR A 137 3.01 -2.31 -22.49
N GLU A 138 3.15 -2.33 -23.80
CA GLU A 138 3.04 -3.53 -24.64
C GLU A 138 4.44 -4.00 -25.04
N GLY A 139 4.87 -5.12 -24.45
CA GLY A 139 6.10 -5.80 -24.83
C GLY A 139 5.82 -6.97 -25.75
N ARG A 140 6.62 -7.15 -26.80
CA ARG A 140 6.56 -8.32 -27.70
C ARG A 140 7.83 -9.15 -27.64
N SER A 141 7.70 -10.46 -27.70
CA SER A 141 8.81 -11.40 -27.83
C SER A 141 8.53 -12.43 -28.91
N THR A 142 9.56 -12.83 -29.64
CA THR A 142 9.57 -13.99 -30.54
C THR A 142 10.39 -15.16 -29.97
N GLU A 143 11.09 -14.95 -28.85
CA GLU A 143 11.83 -15.99 -28.14
C GLU A 143 10.90 -16.70 -27.16
N LEU A 144 10.23 -17.75 -27.65
CA LEU A 144 9.11 -18.36 -26.92
C LEU A 144 9.41 -19.72 -26.28
N THR A 145 10.56 -20.34 -26.55
CA THR A 145 10.83 -21.74 -26.18
C THR A 145 10.57 -22.04 -24.70
N GLY A 146 11.15 -21.23 -23.79
CA GLY A 146 10.96 -21.41 -22.35
C GLY A 146 9.52 -21.15 -21.91
N LEU A 147 8.86 -20.14 -22.49
CA LEU A 147 7.47 -19.80 -22.18
C LEU A 147 6.50 -20.91 -22.60
N LEU A 148 6.62 -21.41 -23.83
CA LEU A 148 5.74 -22.46 -24.33
C LEU A 148 5.95 -23.79 -23.60
N ALA A 149 7.17 -24.08 -23.14
CA ALA A 149 7.44 -25.23 -22.29
C ALA A 149 6.71 -25.09 -20.93
N ALA A 150 6.84 -23.93 -20.27
CA ALA A 150 6.19 -23.67 -18.98
C ALA A 150 4.65 -23.69 -19.08
N LEU A 151 4.07 -23.08 -20.12
CA LEU A 151 2.61 -23.03 -20.32
C LEU A 151 1.99 -24.40 -20.62
N ARG A 152 2.79 -25.38 -21.03
CA ARG A 152 2.34 -26.75 -21.33
C ARG A 152 2.48 -27.71 -20.15
N LEU A 153 3.03 -27.24 -19.03
CA LEU A 153 3.06 -28.03 -17.80
C LEU A 153 1.64 -28.40 -17.38
N PRO A 154 1.44 -29.59 -16.78
CA PRO A 154 0.17 -29.89 -16.12
C PRO A 154 -0.01 -28.99 -14.90
N ASP A 155 -1.25 -28.90 -14.43
CA ASP A 155 -1.52 -28.35 -13.10
C ASP A 155 -0.86 -29.26 -12.03
N GLY A 156 -0.45 -28.65 -10.93
CA GLY A 156 -0.01 -29.36 -9.73
C GLY A 156 -1.15 -30.17 -9.13
N GLY A 157 -0.78 -31.27 -8.46
CA GLY A 157 -1.75 -32.03 -7.67
C GLY A 157 -2.29 -31.18 -6.51
N PRO A 158 -3.48 -31.53 -5.98
CA PRO A 158 -4.01 -30.87 -4.78
C PRO A 158 -3.02 -31.00 -3.62
N THR A 159 -2.90 -29.95 -2.82
CA THR A 159 -2.05 -29.96 -1.62
C THR A 159 -2.89 -29.95 -0.34
N THR A 160 -2.36 -30.58 0.71
CA THR A 160 -2.88 -30.50 2.07
C THR A 160 -2.20 -29.40 2.89
N ASP A 161 -1.16 -28.77 2.33
CA ASP A 161 -0.43 -27.69 2.99
C ASP A 161 -1.27 -26.41 3.03
N ALA A 162 -1.01 -25.58 4.04
CA ALA A 162 -1.66 -24.28 4.16
C ALA A 162 -1.26 -23.37 2.99
N CYS A 163 -2.25 -22.92 2.22
CA CYS A 163 -2.05 -21.95 1.16
C CYS A 163 -1.96 -20.53 1.72
N THR A 164 -1.02 -19.76 1.21
CA THR A 164 -0.89 -18.35 1.58
C THR A 164 -2.04 -17.53 0.96
N LEU A 165 -2.52 -16.50 1.67
CA LEU A 165 -3.71 -15.71 1.29
C LEU A 165 -3.42 -14.56 0.31
N GLU A 166 -2.22 -14.48 -0.26
CA GLU A 166 -1.88 -13.45 -1.23
C GLU A 166 -2.60 -13.64 -2.56
N LEU A 167 -2.98 -12.52 -3.16
CA LEU A 167 -3.64 -12.49 -4.45
C LEU A 167 -2.67 -13.02 -5.54
N PRO A 168 -3.11 -13.98 -6.38
CA PRO A 168 -2.25 -14.51 -7.44
C PRO A 168 -1.82 -13.42 -8.43
N SER A 169 -0.51 -13.30 -8.67
CA SER A 169 0.05 -12.41 -9.69
C SER A 169 -0.09 -13.06 -11.06
N VAL A 170 -1.17 -12.74 -11.79
CA VAL A 170 -1.45 -13.32 -13.11
C VAL A 170 -1.01 -12.38 -14.24
N PRO A 171 -0.06 -12.77 -15.11
CA PRO A 171 0.38 -11.94 -16.22
C PRO A 171 -0.70 -11.80 -17.31
N ASN A 172 -0.87 -10.60 -17.86
CA ASN A 172 -1.69 -10.36 -19.05
C ASN A 172 -0.91 -10.77 -20.31
N LEU A 173 -0.83 -12.08 -20.52
CA LEU A 173 -0.05 -12.72 -21.57
C LEU A 173 -0.95 -13.18 -22.71
N LEU A 174 -0.56 -12.86 -23.94
CA LEU A 174 -1.21 -13.31 -25.17
C LEU A 174 -0.19 -14.01 -26.06
N LEU A 175 -0.63 -15.02 -26.80
CA LEU A 175 0.18 -15.71 -27.80
C LEU A 175 -0.40 -15.47 -29.18
N PHE A 176 0.48 -15.23 -30.15
CA PHE A 176 0.12 -14.93 -31.54
C PHE A 176 0.68 -16.00 -32.46
N ASP A 177 -0.09 -16.37 -33.49
CA ASP A 177 0.39 -17.18 -34.60
C ASP A 177 0.94 -16.32 -35.74
N VAL A 178 1.43 -16.99 -36.78
CA VAL A 178 2.00 -16.37 -37.99
C VAL A 178 0.99 -15.51 -38.75
N SER A 179 -0.32 -15.81 -38.61
CA SER A 179 -1.39 -15.07 -39.27
C SER A 179 -1.87 -13.86 -38.44
N GLY A 180 -1.25 -13.60 -37.29
CA GLY A 180 -1.65 -12.53 -36.38
C GLY A 180 -2.93 -12.83 -35.59
N ARG A 181 -3.43 -14.08 -35.62
CA ARG A 181 -4.48 -14.52 -34.71
C ARG A 181 -3.87 -14.74 -33.34
N TRP A 182 -4.66 -14.56 -32.29
CA TRP A 182 -4.15 -14.61 -30.93
C TRP A 182 -5.04 -15.42 -30.00
N ILE A 183 -4.44 -15.87 -28.90
CA ILE A 183 -5.12 -16.56 -27.81
C ILE A 183 -4.66 -15.98 -26.48
N ARG A 184 -5.54 -16.05 -25.47
CA ARG A 184 -5.15 -15.97 -24.06
C ARG A 184 -5.04 -17.39 -23.50
N PRO A 185 -3.83 -17.92 -23.26
CA PRO A 185 -3.69 -19.29 -22.76
C PRO A 185 -4.07 -19.36 -21.28
N GLY A 186 -4.68 -20.48 -20.88
CA GLY A 186 -4.78 -20.84 -19.47
C GLY A 186 -3.40 -21.11 -18.88
N LEU A 187 -3.12 -20.51 -17.71
CA LEU A 187 -1.88 -20.74 -16.98
C LEU A 187 -2.01 -22.01 -16.14
N PRO A 188 -1.00 -22.90 -16.12
CA PRO A 188 -0.98 -23.98 -15.17
C PRO A 188 -0.81 -23.46 -13.74
N VAL A 189 -1.50 -24.11 -12.80
CA VAL A 189 -1.55 -23.71 -11.39
C VAL A 189 -0.99 -24.79 -10.45
N ASP A 190 -0.56 -24.39 -9.26
CA ASP A 190 -0.15 -25.30 -8.18
C ASP A 190 -1.37 -25.85 -7.41
N GLY A 191 -1.10 -26.67 -6.38
CA GLY A 191 -2.14 -27.21 -5.50
C GLY A 191 -2.91 -26.17 -4.69
N CYS A 192 -2.43 -24.92 -4.65
CA CYS A 192 -3.09 -23.77 -4.04
C CYS A 192 -3.86 -22.91 -5.06
N GLY A 193 -3.89 -23.32 -6.33
CA GLY A 193 -4.57 -22.58 -7.40
C GLY A 193 -3.82 -21.34 -7.89
N LYS A 194 -2.52 -21.21 -7.58
CA LYS A 194 -1.68 -20.08 -8.03
C LYS A 194 -0.88 -20.46 -9.28
N PRO A 195 -0.54 -19.51 -10.17
CA PRO A 195 0.32 -19.81 -11.32
C PRO A 195 1.59 -20.53 -10.89
N LEU A 196 1.94 -21.60 -11.59
CA LEU A 196 3.18 -22.32 -11.35
C LEU A 196 4.41 -21.37 -11.38
N PRO A 197 5.38 -21.51 -10.47
CA PRO A 197 6.59 -20.69 -10.44
C PRO A 197 7.36 -20.69 -11.77
N GLU A 198 7.34 -21.81 -12.50
CA GLU A 198 7.97 -21.97 -13.82
C GLU A 198 7.38 -20.99 -14.84
N VAL A 199 6.06 -20.79 -14.83
CA VAL A 199 5.38 -19.82 -15.70
C VAL A 199 5.79 -18.41 -15.33
N GLN A 200 5.78 -18.08 -14.03
CA GLN A 200 6.20 -16.75 -13.58
C GLN A 200 7.65 -16.47 -13.96
N GLN A 201 8.53 -17.47 -13.83
CA GLN A 201 9.94 -17.35 -14.21
C GLN A 201 10.11 -17.22 -15.72
N ALA A 202 9.37 -17.98 -16.52
CA ALA A 202 9.42 -17.89 -17.97
C ALA A 202 8.94 -16.53 -18.47
N VAL A 203 7.86 -15.98 -17.91
CA VAL A 203 7.36 -14.64 -18.25
C VAL A 203 8.38 -13.55 -17.86
N ARG A 204 8.98 -13.64 -16.67
CA ARG A 204 10.03 -12.68 -16.24
C ARG A 204 11.29 -12.75 -17.11
N SER A 205 11.59 -13.90 -17.69
CA SER A 205 12.76 -14.12 -18.54
C SER A 205 12.54 -13.69 -20.00
N LEU A 206 11.33 -13.28 -20.39
CA LEU A 206 11.06 -12.86 -21.76
C LEU A 206 11.87 -11.62 -22.14
N ARG A 207 12.55 -11.70 -23.29
CA ARG A 207 13.18 -10.54 -23.92
C ARG A 207 12.13 -9.74 -24.68
N LEU A 208 11.59 -8.73 -24.00
CA LEU A 208 10.52 -7.90 -24.56
C LEU A 208 11.08 -6.71 -25.34
N SER A 209 10.70 -6.62 -26.61
CA SER A 209 10.78 -5.37 -27.38
C SER A 209 9.54 -4.54 -27.08
N ILE A 210 9.72 -3.34 -26.52
CA ILE A 210 8.59 -2.45 -26.23
C ILE A 210 8.09 -1.87 -27.53
N THR A 211 6.81 -2.11 -27.85
CA THR A 211 6.18 -1.67 -29.10
C THR A 211 5.17 -0.56 -28.90
N PHE A 212 4.58 -0.46 -27.70
CA PHE A 212 3.67 0.60 -27.34
C PHE A 212 3.83 0.96 -25.87
N ARG A 213 3.71 2.26 -25.57
CA ARG A 213 3.75 2.79 -24.21
C ARG A 213 2.85 4.02 -24.14
N THR A 214 1.94 4.05 -23.17
CA THR A 214 1.08 5.21 -22.93
C THR A 214 0.78 5.40 -21.45
N VAL A 215 0.64 6.65 -21.03
CA VAL A 215 0.08 6.97 -19.72
C VAL A 215 -1.40 6.59 -19.73
N VAL A 216 -1.83 5.81 -18.75
CA VAL A 216 -3.26 5.46 -18.57
C VAL A 216 -3.93 6.46 -17.65
N ARG A 217 -3.28 6.80 -16.54
CA ARG A 217 -3.71 7.84 -15.62
C ARG A 217 -2.55 8.32 -14.74
N GLU A 218 -2.68 9.51 -14.21
CA GLU A 218 -1.86 9.97 -13.10
C GLU A 218 -2.24 9.22 -11.81
N ILE A 219 -1.26 8.65 -11.10
CA ILE A 219 -1.43 8.09 -9.75
C ILE A 219 -1.17 9.17 -8.70
N GLU A 220 -0.16 10.01 -8.94
CA GLU A 220 0.27 11.05 -8.03
C GLU A 220 0.77 12.27 -8.80
N SER A 221 0.20 13.43 -8.50
CA SER A 221 0.65 14.70 -9.05
C SER A 221 2.01 15.11 -8.46
N ALA A 222 2.78 15.91 -9.19
CA ALA A 222 4.02 16.49 -8.66
C ALA A 222 3.79 17.30 -7.36
N GLY A 223 2.66 18.02 -7.27
CA GLY A 223 2.30 18.78 -6.06
C GLY A 223 1.99 17.89 -4.85
N ALA A 224 1.28 16.78 -5.05
CA ALA A 224 1.03 15.79 -4.00
C ALA A 224 2.34 15.20 -3.49
N ALA A 225 3.19 14.73 -4.41
CA ALA A 225 4.51 14.18 -4.09
C ALA A 225 5.40 15.19 -3.34
N ALA A 226 5.50 16.43 -3.85
CA ALA A 226 6.32 17.48 -3.25
C ALA A 226 5.83 17.91 -1.85
N SER A 227 4.52 17.90 -1.62
CA SER A 227 3.95 18.21 -0.31
C SER A 227 3.97 17.03 0.65
N GLY A 228 4.24 15.81 0.17
CA GLY A 228 4.10 14.57 0.94
C GLY A 228 2.65 14.27 1.33
N CYS A 229 1.70 14.78 0.56
CA CYS A 229 0.28 14.46 0.66
C CYS A 229 -0.05 13.38 -0.38
N GLY A 230 -0.86 12.39 -0.02
CA GLY A 230 -1.33 11.43 -1.03
C GLY A 230 -2.19 12.11 -2.09
N GLN A 231 -2.26 11.55 -3.31
CA GLN A 231 -3.13 12.09 -4.37
C GLN A 231 -4.62 12.00 -4.05
N SER A 232 -5.01 11.03 -3.24
CA SER A 232 -6.39 10.85 -2.79
C SER A 232 -6.42 10.52 -1.30
N TRP A 233 -7.48 10.94 -0.62
CA TRP A 233 -7.69 10.65 0.79
C TRP A 233 -9.19 10.44 1.08
N SER A 234 -9.52 9.60 2.06
CA SER A 234 -10.93 9.43 2.46
C SER A 234 -11.38 10.57 3.37
N ASP A 235 -12.57 11.11 3.14
CA ASP A 235 -13.21 12.01 4.09
C ASP A 235 -13.67 11.20 5.30
N MET A 236 -12.80 11.13 6.30
CA MET A 236 -13.08 10.38 7.52
C MET A 236 -14.14 11.07 8.38
N VAL A 237 -14.35 12.39 8.24
CA VAL A 237 -15.42 13.08 8.96
C VAL A 237 -16.78 12.56 8.49
N ALA A 238 -16.99 12.51 7.17
CA ALA A 238 -18.19 11.94 6.58
C ALA A 238 -18.33 10.44 6.87
N THR A 239 -17.23 9.69 6.78
CA THR A 239 -17.20 8.24 7.03
C THR A 239 -17.63 7.92 8.46
N GLU A 240 -17.03 8.55 9.47
CA GLU A 240 -17.31 8.26 10.88
C GLU A 240 -18.65 8.84 11.34
N ALA A 241 -19.04 10.03 10.88
CA ALA A 241 -20.32 10.62 11.23
C ALA A 241 -21.52 9.88 10.57
N GLY A 242 -21.29 9.27 9.41
CA GLY A 242 -22.29 8.53 8.63
C GLY A 242 -22.53 7.09 9.10
N GLN A 243 -21.60 6.48 9.84
CA GLN A 243 -21.74 5.11 10.33
C GLN A 243 -22.90 4.97 11.33
N GLN A 244 -23.82 4.05 11.04
CA GLN A 244 -24.91 3.71 11.94
C GLN A 244 -24.36 2.87 13.11
N GLY A 245 -24.59 3.34 14.34
CA GLY A 245 -24.25 2.59 15.56
C GLY A 245 -22.86 2.82 16.15
N SER A 246 -22.01 3.65 15.54
CA SER A 246 -20.67 3.98 16.07
C SER A 246 -20.26 5.42 15.76
N ARG A 247 -21.14 6.37 16.10
CA ARG A 247 -20.82 7.79 15.93
C ARG A 247 -19.76 8.21 16.95
N PRO A 248 -18.72 8.97 16.53
CA PRO A 248 -17.76 9.51 17.47
C PRO A 248 -18.47 10.37 18.54
N PRO A 249 -18.07 10.29 19.82
CA PRO A 249 -18.54 11.20 20.84
C PRO A 249 -18.26 12.66 20.43
N VAL A 250 -19.22 13.52 20.73
CA VAL A 250 -19.10 14.97 20.52
C VAL A 250 -18.57 15.60 21.79
N GLY A 251 -17.52 16.42 21.70
CA GLY A 251 -16.95 17.06 22.87
C GLY A 251 -15.63 17.78 22.61
N ARG A 252 -14.90 18.02 23.70
CA ARG A 252 -13.59 18.67 23.65
C ARG A 252 -12.58 17.74 22.99
N ILE A 253 -11.88 18.26 21.98
CA ILE A 253 -10.81 17.53 21.31
C ILE A 253 -9.46 17.74 22.01
N VAL A 254 -8.60 16.73 21.91
CA VAL A 254 -7.20 16.80 22.30
C VAL A 254 -6.37 16.65 21.03
N PRO A 255 -5.51 17.61 20.66
CA PRO A 255 -4.68 17.50 19.46
C PRO A 255 -3.87 16.18 19.47
N PRO A 256 -3.94 15.35 18.41
CA PRO A 256 -3.38 14.01 18.44
C PRO A 256 -1.88 13.97 18.08
N PHE A 257 -1.19 15.11 18.12
CA PHE A 257 0.16 15.26 17.58
C PHE A 257 1.19 15.37 18.69
N PRO A 258 2.40 14.80 18.52
CA PRO A 258 3.52 15.09 19.42
C PRO A 258 3.86 16.58 19.40
N PRO A 259 4.36 17.15 20.51
CA PRO A 259 4.48 18.60 20.70
C PRO A 259 5.48 19.29 19.76
N THR A 260 6.54 18.60 19.35
CA THR A 260 7.67 19.16 18.60
C THR A 260 7.71 18.76 17.13
N THR A 261 6.84 17.85 16.69
CA THR A 261 6.89 17.35 15.31
C THR A 261 6.27 18.34 14.33
N PRO A 262 6.92 18.67 13.21
CA PRO A 262 6.32 19.50 12.16
C PRO A 262 5.00 18.92 11.67
N LEU A 263 3.98 19.75 11.53
CA LEU A 263 2.69 19.30 10.98
C LEU A 263 2.68 19.47 9.46
N ARG A 264 1.95 18.57 8.80
CA ARG A 264 1.61 18.67 7.39
C ARG A 264 0.11 18.87 7.27
N LEU A 265 -0.28 19.88 6.50
CA LEU A 265 -1.65 20.13 6.07
C LEU A 265 -1.80 19.63 4.64
N CYS A 266 -2.80 18.79 4.42
CA CYS A 266 -3.20 18.31 3.10
C CYS A 266 -4.67 18.65 2.88
N VAL A 267 -4.98 19.33 1.78
CA VAL A 267 -6.35 19.72 1.44
C VAL A 267 -6.82 18.97 0.21
N PHE A 268 -8.05 18.46 0.29
CA PHE A 268 -8.67 17.63 -0.73
C PHE A 268 -10.02 18.20 -1.16
N ARG A 269 -10.38 18.00 -2.43
CA ARG A 269 -11.71 18.27 -3.00
C ARG A 269 -12.46 16.95 -3.17
N VAL A 270 -13.70 16.88 -2.70
CA VAL A 270 -14.58 15.71 -2.87
C VAL A 270 -15.36 15.88 -4.17
N PRO A 271 -15.15 15.02 -5.19
CA PRO A 271 -15.92 15.08 -6.43
C PRO A 271 -17.42 14.88 -6.16
N THR A 272 -18.30 15.57 -6.90
CA THR A 272 -19.76 15.55 -6.67
C THR A 272 -20.35 14.13 -6.61
N GLY A 273 -19.85 13.19 -7.42
CA GLY A 273 -20.32 11.79 -7.41
C GLY A 273 -19.91 10.97 -6.18
N GLN A 274 -19.00 11.48 -5.34
CA GLN A 274 -18.55 10.86 -4.08
C GLN A 274 -19.22 11.48 -2.85
N GLN A 275 -19.81 12.67 -3.00
CA GLN A 275 -20.43 13.40 -1.88
C GLN A 275 -21.64 12.64 -1.35
N GLY A 276 -21.76 12.57 -0.02
CA GLY A 276 -22.83 11.83 0.66
C GLY A 276 -22.69 10.30 0.61
N GLY A 277 -21.63 9.76 -0.02
CA GLY A 277 -21.28 8.35 0.07
C GLY A 277 -20.83 7.94 1.47
N SER A 278 -20.82 6.64 1.76
CA SER A 278 -20.40 6.10 3.06
C SER A 278 -18.89 6.24 3.34
N LYS A 279 -18.08 6.44 2.29
CA LYS A 279 -16.64 6.69 2.37
C LYS A 279 -16.20 7.58 1.20
N PRO A 280 -16.53 8.89 1.22
CA PRO A 280 -16.18 9.79 0.13
C PRO A 280 -14.66 9.85 -0.03
N ALA A 281 -14.18 9.79 -1.27
CA ALA A 281 -12.76 10.02 -1.57
C ALA A 281 -12.55 11.44 -2.10
N GLY A 282 -11.67 12.20 -1.47
CA GLY A 282 -11.18 13.48 -1.96
C GLY A 282 -9.95 13.32 -2.84
N SER A 283 -9.80 14.21 -3.82
CA SER A 283 -8.61 14.37 -4.66
C SER A 283 -7.76 15.54 -4.16
N PHE A 284 -6.44 15.37 -4.18
CA PHE A 284 -5.49 16.36 -3.70
C PHE A 284 -5.69 17.71 -4.39
N ALA A 285 -5.79 18.77 -3.59
CA ALA A 285 -5.88 20.15 -4.06
C ALA A 285 -4.56 20.89 -3.82
N TYR A 286 -4.05 20.86 -2.60
CA TYR A 286 -2.74 21.39 -2.22
C TYR A 286 -2.30 20.82 -0.88
N GLY A 287 -1.02 21.00 -0.54
CA GLY A 287 -0.48 20.60 0.74
C GLY A 287 0.76 21.39 1.09
N ARG A 288 1.02 21.54 2.39
CA ARG A 288 2.18 22.26 2.91
C ARG A 288 2.59 21.77 4.29
N SER A 289 3.85 21.97 4.63
CA SER A 289 4.32 21.88 6.01
C SER A 289 3.95 23.16 6.75
N LEU A 290 3.44 23.02 7.98
CA LEU A 290 3.15 24.14 8.87
C LEU A 290 4.45 24.59 9.54
N PRO A 291 4.83 25.87 9.41
CA PRO A 291 5.91 26.45 10.20
C PRO A 291 5.62 26.33 11.71
N PRO A 292 6.66 26.35 12.56
CA PRO A 292 6.49 26.27 14.01
C PRO A 292 5.51 27.30 14.58
N SER A 293 5.55 28.54 14.07
CA SER A 293 4.64 29.62 14.51
C SER A 293 3.16 29.34 14.19
N GLU A 294 2.86 28.77 13.02
CA GLU A 294 1.49 28.41 12.67
C GLU A 294 1.00 27.22 13.50
N ARG A 295 1.89 26.26 13.78
CA ARG A 295 1.57 25.16 14.70
C ARG A 295 1.25 25.69 16.10
N GLU A 296 2.07 26.60 16.64
CA GLU A 296 1.86 27.21 17.95
C GLU A 296 0.54 27.99 18.01
N ALA A 297 0.16 28.68 16.93
CA ALA A 297 -1.13 29.36 16.82
C ALA A 297 -2.33 28.40 16.70
N LEU A 298 -2.14 27.24 16.06
CA LEU A 298 -3.20 26.25 15.83
C LEU A 298 -3.63 25.54 17.11
N LEU A 299 -2.69 25.14 17.98
CA LEU A 299 -2.97 24.35 19.18
C LEU A 299 -4.01 24.98 20.15
N PRO A 300 -3.91 26.27 20.53
CA PRO A 300 -4.91 26.88 21.41
C PRO A 300 -6.29 26.97 20.75
N VAL A 301 -6.35 27.21 19.43
CA VAL A 301 -7.62 27.23 18.68
C VAL A 301 -8.29 25.85 18.71
N LEU A 302 -7.53 24.78 18.45
CA LEU A 302 -8.05 23.41 18.53
C LEU A 302 -8.57 23.07 19.93
N ALA A 303 -7.88 23.51 20.99
CA ALA A 303 -8.28 23.25 22.37
C ALA A 303 -9.56 23.99 22.81
N ALA A 304 -9.94 25.04 22.08
CA ALA A 304 -11.09 25.90 22.36
C ALA A 304 -12.33 25.60 21.50
N LEU A 305 -12.23 24.65 20.55
CA LEU A 305 -13.33 24.35 19.64
C LEU A 305 -14.60 23.92 20.40
N PRO A 306 -15.78 24.45 20.02
CA PRO A 306 -17.03 24.04 20.63
C PRO A 306 -17.42 22.61 20.19
N PRO A 307 -18.32 21.96 20.94
CA PRO A 307 -18.94 20.70 20.53
C PRO A 307 -19.58 20.80 19.13
N ALA A 308 -19.45 19.75 18.32
CA ALA A 308 -20.06 19.65 16.99
C ALA A 308 -21.58 19.84 17.03
N GLY A 309 -22.10 20.71 16.15
CA GLY A 309 -23.54 20.88 15.95
C GLY A 309 -24.16 19.73 15.14
N ARG A 310 -25.49 19.69 15.07
CA ARG A 310 -26.19 18.81 14.12
C ARG A 310 -26.10 19.40 12.71
N CYS A 311 -25.56 18.63 11.78
CA CYS A 311 -25.49 19.00 10.37
C CYS A 311 -25.45 17.75 9.48
N VAL A 312 -26.07 17.84 8.30
CA VAL A 312 -26.21 16.73 7.34
C VAL A 312 -25.62 17.04 5.96
N GLY A 313 -25.06 18.22 5.76
CA GLY A 313 -24.35 18.58 4.53
C GLY A 313 -23.09 17.74 4.35
N ALA A 314 -22.80 17.37 3.10
CA ALA A 314 -21.51 16.78 2.73
C ALA A 314 -20.51 17.91 2.44
N ALA A 315 -19.26 17.73 2.86
CA ALA A 315 -18.20 18.67 2.53
C ALA A 315 -17.81 18.53 1.04
N ASP A 316 -17.56 19.67 0.39
CA ASP A 316 -16.91 19.71 -0.93
C ASP A 316 -15.40 19.68 -0.77
N ARG A 317 -14.89 20.10 0.39
CA ARG A 317 -13.47 20.12 0.71
C ARG A 317 -13.23 19.76 2.17
N PHE A 318 -12.14 19.04 2.40
CA PHE A 318 -11.66 18.78 3.74
C PHE A 318 -10.13 18.91 3.80
N ALA A 319 -9.64 19.20 5.00
CA ALA A 319 -8.24 19.22 5.35
C ALA A 319 -7.89 18.02 6.24
N VAL A 320 -6.67 17.54 6.11
CA VAL A 320 -6.05 16.57 7.01
C VAL A 320 -4.78 17.18 7.56
N LEU A 321 -4.68 17.22 8.88
CA LEU A 321 -3.46 17.54 9.61
C LEU A 321 -2.88 16.28 10.23
N ARG A 322 -1.57 16.09 10.03
CA ARG A 322 -0.81 14.97 10.59
C ARG A 322 0.62 15.38 10.90
N ALA A 323 1.26 14.66 11.81
CA ALA A 323 2.69 14.79 12.03
C ALA A 323 3.45 14.36 10.76
N SER A 324 4.50 15.10 10.40
CA SER A 324 5.26 14.86 9.15
C SER A 324 6.03 13.53 9.15
N ASP A 325 6.31 12.98 10.32
CA ASP A 325 6.96 11.67 10.53
C ASP A 325 5.95 10.51 10.69
N GLY A 326 4.65 10.78 10.60
CA GLY A 326 3.58 9.78 10.74
C GLY A 326 3.27 9.36 12.19
N THR A 327 3.85 10.02 13.20
CA THR A 327 3.59 9.70 14.61
C THR A 327 2.32 10.38 15.14
N GLY A 328 1.72 9.78 16.17
CA GLY A 328 0.47 10.26 16.76
C GLY A 328 -0.76 9.86 15.93
N GLY A 329 -1.79 10.69 15.95
CA GLY A 329 -3.00 10.51 15.15
C GLY A 329 -3.20 11.60 14.10
N GLU A 330 -4.41 11.65 13.58
CA GLU A 330 -4.80 12.54 12.49
C GLU A 330 -5.96 13.43 12.91
N LEU A 331 -6.00 14.64 12.36
CA LEU A 331 -7.10 15.57 12.54
C LEU A 331 -7.67 15.92 11.17
N TYR A 332 -8.98 15.75 11.03
CA TYR A 332 -9.72 16.03 9.81
C TYR A 332 -10.63 17.24 10.04
N VAL A 333 -10.71 18.15 9.07
CA VAL A 333 -11.54 19.35 9.14
C VAL A 333 -12.33 19.49 7.85
N GLU A 334 -13.66 19.54 7.94
CA GLU A 334 -14.47 20.00 6.80
C GLU A 334 -14.27 21.50 6.63
N LEU A 335 -13.88 21.93 5.44
CA LEU A 335 -13.56 23.34 5.16
C LEU A 335 -14.79 24.14 4.70
N ASP A 336 -15.91 23.46 4.48
CA ASP A 336 -17.18 24.02 4.04
C ASP A 336 -18.36 23.26 4.66
N HIS A 337 -19.57 23.74 4.38
CA HIS A 337 -20.85 23.19 4.83
C HIS A 337 -20.94 22.98 6.35
N CYS A 338 -20.76 21.75 6.82
CA CYS A 338 -20.93 21.38 8.22
C CYS A 338 -19.75 21.74 9.12
N ARG A 339 -18.56 21.99 8.54
CA ARG A 339 -17.38 22.46 9.28
C ARG A 339 -17.05 21.63 10.52
N ARG A 340 -17.21 20.31 10.47
CA ARG A 340 -16.90 19.42 11.59
C ARG A 340 -15.40 19.15 11.66
N VAL A 341 -14.90 18.93 12.87
CA VAL A 341 -13.53 18.51 13.15
C VAL A 341 -13.57 17.11 13.77
N LEU A 342 -12.90 16.16 13.14
CA LEU A 342 -12.70 14.82 13.66
C LEU A 342 -11.25 14.66 14.09
N VAL A 343 -11.04 14.33 15.37
CA VAL A 343 -9.73 13.87 15.85
C VAL A 343 -9.74 12.35 15.92
N SER A 344 -8.81 11.72 15.22
CA SER A 344 -8.59 10.28 15.21
C SER A 344 -7.22 9.98 15.84
N PRO A 345 -7.14 9.76 17.16
CA PRO A 345 -5.88 9.45 17.83
C PRO A 345 -5.35 8.06 17.40
N SER A 346 -4.06 7.80 17.62
CA SER A 346 -3.49 6.45 17.42
C SER A 346 -4.02 5.42 18.41
N VAL A 347 -4.50 5.87 19.58
CA VAL A 347 -5.06 5.04 20.64
C VAL A 347 -6.33 5.71 21.16
N GLY A 348 -7.41 4.94 21.22
CA GLY A 348 -8.72 5.39 21.72
C GLY A 348 -9.71 5.74 20.60
N PRO A 349 -10.95 6.06 20.98
CA PRO A 349 -12.00 6.38 20.01
C PRO A 349 -11.78 7.77 19.39
N PRO A 350 -12.28 8.00 18.17
CA PRO A 350 -12.29 9.34 17.59
C PRO A 350 -13.23 10.29 18.36
N THR A 351 -13.04 11.61 18.21
CA THR A 351 -13.89 12.64 18.84
C THR A 351 -14.26 13.72 17.82
N LEU A 352 -15.49 14.24 17.91
CA LEU A 352 -16.02 15.29 17.04
C LEU A 352 -16.16 16.65 17.76
N ALA A 353 -15.73 17.71 17.09
CA ALA A 353 -15.93 19.10 17.46
C ALA A 353 -16.40 19.93 16.24
N GLN A 354 -16.70 21.21 16.47
CA GLN A 354 -17.08 22.17 15.44
C GLN A 354 -15.90 23.08 15.11
N ALA A 355 -15.53 23.20 13.83
CA ALA A 355 -14.58 24.21 13.38
C ALA A 355 -15.25 25.60 13.44
N ASP A 356 -14.49 26.58 13.89
CA ASP A 356 -14.84 27.99 13.89
C ASP A 356 -14.04 28.76 12.83
N GLU A 357 -14.38 30.05 12.63
CA GLU A 357 -13.67 30.89 11.66
C GLU A 357 -12.16 31.02 11.95
N PRO A 358 -11.69 31.21 13.20
CA PRO A 358 -10.26 31.22 13.50
C PRO A 358 -9.52 29.98 13.01
N LEU A 359 -10.09 28.78 13.18
CA LEU A 359 -9.48 27.56 12.65
C LEU A 359 -9.41 27.59 11.13
N LEU A 360 -10.51 27.93 10.47
CA LEU A 360 -10.58 27.94 9.01
C LEU A 360 -9.61 28.97 8.40
N GLU A 361 -9.48 30.15 9.00
CA GLU A 361 -8.52 31.17 8.58
C GLU A 361 -7.07 30.70 8.70
N LEU A 362 -6.72 29.93 9.74
CA LEU A 362 -5.38 29.36 9.89
C LEU A 362 -5.09 28.32 8.80
N LEU A 363 -6.09 27.51 8.43
CA LEU A 363 -5.95 26.46 7.41
C LEU A 363 -6.01 26.97 5.97
N ALA A 364 -6.56 28.16 5.73
CA ALA A 364 -6.70 28.77 4.41
C ALA A 364 -5.44 29.52 3.92
N ARG A 365 -4.48 29.81 4.81
CA ARG A 365 -3.19 30.44 4.49
C ARG A 365 -2.28 29.50 3.73
#